data_AF-A0A9D6ZWV2-F1
#
_entry.id   AF-A0A9D6ZWV2-F1
#
_cell.length_a   1.000
_cell.length_b   1.000
_cell.length_c   1.000
_cell.angle_alpha   90.00
_cell.angle_beta   90.00
_cell.angle_gamma   90.00
#
_symmetry.space_group_name_H-M   'P 1'
#
loop_
_entity.id
_entity.type
_entity.pdbx_description
1 polymer ?
#
loop_
_entity_poly.entity_id
_entity_poly.type
_entity_poly.pdbx_seq_one_letter_code
_entity_poly.pdbx_strand_id
1 'polypeptide(L)'
;MSLAPGTGGSAQPSDRPRAGGGHEAGHTAVGAATLTRRIIASLNVGSLGVAIGFGITAAVIFSPIFVSFPVLLGRTLFLAMLLLLTFVGAQHLPESWLPRWLPRWLFTALAVALAAPLATFLIYLVSVGGDLQAFLKSQPRLSGFVIISSTGLVLGLIITLTAQVREREARARSQALLFELERSRLERQALDARLALLTAQIEPHFLFNTLANVQALVEGGSPRAAPVLQSLIAYLRAAMPRLHEGEPTLGRELALVRAYLELMAMRMPDRLRYKLAADPALDAEPFPAMALLTLVENAVRHGADPSEHGADIEVGTRRDAATGALHLWVADTGCGLGEHAAPGTGLANLRERLQGMYGGRAELQLTENAPHGLRAEIVVRP
;
A
#
# COMPACT_ATOMS: atom_id res chain seq x y z
N MET A 1 47.80 10.03 46.18
CA MET A 1 48.41 10.94 45.20
C MET A 1 47.30 11.87 44.72
N SER A 2 46.98 12.97 45.42
CA SER A 2 47.71 14.25 45.40
C SER A 2 47.67 14.84 43.98
N LEU A 3 47.09 15.99 43.64
CA LEU A 3 46.64 17.18 44.38
C LEU A 3 45.78 18.02 43.41
N ALA A 4 44.67 18.62 43.88
CA ALA A 4 44.12 19.89 43.36
C ALA A 4 45.06 21.05 43.80
N PRO A 5 44.87 22.38 43.56
CA PRO A 5 43.59 23.14 43.57
C PRO A 5 43.61 24.39 42.62
N GLY A 6 42.54 25.19 42.50
CA GLY A 6 42.18 26.27 43.42
C GLY A 6 40.98 27.06 42.88
N THR A 7 39.88 27.21 43.64
CA THR A 7 39.58 28.22 44.69
C THR A 7 39.25 29.59 44.09
N GLY A 8 38.19 30.31 44.48
CA GLY A 8 37.22 30.19 45.57
C GLY A 8 36.03 31.11 45.29
N GLY A 9 34.85 30.86 45.87
CA GLY A 9 34.32 31.59 47.03
C GLY A 9 33.44 32.76 46.57
N SER A 10 32.26 33.08 47.09
CA SER A 10 31.52 32.69 48.29
C SER A 10 30.19 33.51 48.31
N ALA A 11 29.22 33.04 49.10
CA ALA A 11 28.10 33.77 49.72
C ALA A 11 26.70 33.80 49.04
N GLN A 12 25.77 33.09 49.71
CA GLN A 12 24.29 33.23 49.80
C GLN A 12 23.85 34.63 50.34
N PRO A 13 22.54 35.04 50.42
CA PRO A 13 21.30 34.23 50.51
C PRO A 13 20.02 34.77 49.77
N SER A 14 18.96 33.94 49.82
CA SER A 14 17.50 34.20 49.77
C SER A 14 16.92 35.58 49.38
N ASP A 15 15.97 35.62 48.43
CA ASP A 15 14.58 36.01 48.74
C ASP A 15 13.55 35.71 47.63
N ARG A 16 12.27 35.59 48.04
CA ARG A 16 11.08 35.14 47.29
C ARG A 16 10.70 35.98 46.05
N PRO A 17 9.90 35.43 45.10
CA PRO A 17 9.49 36.13 43.89
C PRO A 17 8.30 37.08 44.14
N ARG A 18 8.36 38.29 43.57
CA ARG A 18 7.19 39.13 43.28
C ARG A 18 7.04 39.25 41.76
N ALA A 19 5.85 38.87 41.30
CA ALA A 19 5.39 38.92 39.92
C ALA A 19 5.37 40.34 39.34
N GLY A 20 5.49 40.45 38.01
CA GLY A 20 5.22 41.71 37.29
C GLY A 20 5.48 41.68 35.79
N GLY A 21 4.54 41.16 34.99
CA GLY A 21 4.04 41.88 33.81
C GLY A 21 4.79 41.88 32.47
N GLY A 22 5.81 41.03 32.23
CA GLY A 22 6.62 41.13 31.00
C GLY A 22 6.42 40.08 29.90
N HIS A 23 5.76 38.95 30.16
CA HIS A 23 5.86 37.76 29.28
C HIS A 23 4.66 37.50 28.35
N GLU A 24 3.55 38.23 28.50
CA GLU A 24 2.35 38.01 27.66
C GLU A 24 2.31 38.85 26.37
N ALA A 25 3.02 39.98 26.33
CA ALA A 25 3.02 40.87 25.15
C ALA A 25 3.86 40.32 23.97
N GLY A 26 4.86 39.49 24.23
CA GLY A 26 5.74 38.93 23.19
C GLY A 26 5.10 37.80 22.37
N HIS A 27 4.28 36.94 22.99
CA HIS A 27 3.61 35.83 22.30
C HIS A 27 2.43 36.28 21.43
N THR A 28 1.73 37.36 21.82
CA THR A 28 0.58 37.89 21.08
C THR A 28 1.01 38.65 19.82
N ALA A 29 2.11 39.40 19.86
CA ALA A 29 2.63 40.14 18.72
C ALA A 29 3.15 39.21 17.58
N VAL A 30 3.84 38.11 17.94
CA VAL A 30 4.32 37.11 16.97
C VAL A 30 3.16 36.29 16.38
N GLY A 31 2.13 35.99 17.18
CA GLY A 31 0.89 35.35 16.71
C GLY A 31 0.08 36.23 15.74
N ALA A 32 0.02 37.54 15.99
CA ALA A 32 -0.68 38.50 15.13
C ALA A 32 0.02 38.67 13.77
N ALA A 33 1.36 38.76 13.75
CA ALA A 33 2.15 38.89 12.52
C ALA A 33 2.12 37.62 11.64
N THR A 34 1.98 36.44 12.25
CA THR A 34 1.83 35.17 11.51
C THR A 34 0.41 34.98 10.98
N LEU A 35 -0.61 35.47 11.71
CA LEU A 35 -2.01 35.46 11.27
C LEU A 35 -2.23 36.39 10.07
N THR A 36 -1.73 37.63 10.11
CA THR A 36 -1.86 38.57 8.99
C THR A 36 -1.20 38.03 7.73
N ARG A 37 -0.02 37.42 7.84
CA ARG A 37 0.67 36.78 6.70
C ARG A 37 -0.11 35.60 6.11
N ARG A 38 -0.78 34.79 6.94
CA ARG A 38 -1.65 33.69 6.50
C ARG A 38 -2.92 34.20 5.80
N ILE A 39 -3.56 35.23 6.35
CA ILE A 39 -4.74 35.86 5.75
C ILE A 39 -4.39 36.42 4.36
N ILE A 40 -3.29 37.17 4.26
CA ILE A 40 -2.82 37.74 2.98
C ILE A 40 -2.49 36.63 1.98
N ALA A 41 -1.85 35.53 2.40
CA ALA A 41 -1.53 34.41 1.51
C ALA A 41 -2.76 33.63 1.03
N SER A 42 -3.87 33.68 1.76
CA SER A 42 -5.12 32.98 1.41
C SER A 42 -6.09 33.82 0.56
N LEU A 43 -5.85 35.12 0.42
CA LEU A 43 -6.58 36.03 -0.47
C LEU A 43 -6.20 35.74 -1.93
N ASN A 44 -6.81 34.72 -2.51
CA ASN A 44 -6.62 34.36 -3.91
C ASN A 44 -7.43 35.28 -4.84
N VAL A 45 -6.91 35.53 -6.05
CA VAL A 45 -7.56 36.37 -7.09
C VAL A 45 -9.01 35.95 -7.34
N GLY A 46 -9.30 34.64 -7.29
CA GLY A 46 -10.66 34.12 -7.43
C GLY A 46 -11.61 34.56 -6.30
N SER A 47 -11.14 34.59 -5.04
CA SER A 47 -11.97 35.01 -3.90
C SER A 47 -12.29 36.52 -3.94
N LEU A 48 -11.30 37.33 -4.37
CA LEU A 48 -11.47 38.76 -4.58
C LEU A 48 -12.45 39.03 -5.73
N GLY A 49 -12.30 38.31 -6.85
CA GLY A 49 -13.19 38.41 -8.01
C GLY A 49 -14.64 38.06 -7.69
N VAL A 50 -14.86 37.02 -6.89
CA VAL A 50 -16.21 36.64 -6.42
C VAL A 50 -16.81 37.74 -5.54
N ALA A 51 -16.06 38.30 -4.58
CA ALA A 51 -16.55 39.36 -3.70
C ALA A 51 -16.89 40.66 -4.45
N ILE A 52 -16.02 41.07 -5.39
CA ILE A 52 -16.26 42.24 -6.24
C ILE A 52 -17.49 42.01 -7.13
N GLY A 53 -17.60 40.83 -7.76
CA GLY A 53 -18.75 40.45 -8.57
C GLY A 53 -20.06 40.57 -7.80
N PHE A 54 -20.13 40.00 -6.59
CA PHE A 54 -21.31 40.11 -5.73
C PHE A 54 -21.62 41.56 -5.33
N GLY A 55 -20.61 42.37 -4.99
CA GLY A 55 -20.78 43.78 -4.65
C GLY A 55 -21.36 44.61 -5.80
N ILE A 56 -20.92 44.35 -7.04
CA ILE A 56 -21.45 44.98 -8.25
C ILE A 56 -22.88 44.52 -8.51
N THR A 57 -23.15 43.20 -8.48
CA THR A 57 -24.49 42.65 -8.71
C THR A 57 -25.50 43.20 -7.71
N ALA A 58 -25.15 43.27 -6.42
CA ALA A 58 -25.99 43.86 -5.39
C ALA A 58 -26.27 45.35 -5.67
N ALA A 59 -25.27 46.13 -6.08
CA ALA A 59 -25.45 47.54 -6.42
C ALA A 59 -26.40 47.75 -7.61
N VAL A 60 -26.31 46.88 -8.63
CA VAL A 60 -27.21 46.94 -9.80
C VAL A 60 -28.65 46.60 -9.41
N ILE A 61 -28.86 45.53 -8.63
CA ILE A 61 -30.19 45.09 -8.20
C ILE A 61 -30.89 46.16 -7.35
N PHE A 62 -30.15 46.81 -6.45
CA PHE A 62 -30.72 47.80 -5.54
C PHE A 62 -30.72 49.23 -6.09
N SER A 63 -30.11 49.47 -7.26
CA SER A 63 -30.07 50.79 -7.91
C SER A 63 -31.45 51.49 -7.97
N PRO A 64 -32.57 50.82 -8.29
CA PRO A 64 -33.90 51.47 -8.33
C PRO A 64 -34.42 51.97 -6.98
N ILE A 65 -33.89 51.47 -5.87
CA ILE A 65 -34.33 51.78 -4.49
C ILE A 65 -33.54 52.96 -3.91
N PHE A 66 -32.35 53.24 -4.44
CA PHE A 66 -31.41 54.24 -3.91
C PHE A 66 -31.13 55.36 -4.90
N VAL A 67 -30.94 56.58 -4.39
CA VAL A 67 -30.87 57.80 -5.23
C VAL A 67 -29.56 57.93 -6.02
N SER A 68 -28.45 57.33 -5.56
CA SER A 68 -27.13 57.51 -6.16
C SER A 68 -26.37 56.19 -6.32
N PHE A 69 -26.28 55.69 -7.55
CA PHE A 69 -25.57 54.45 -7.91
C PHE A 69 -24.08 54.44 -7.45
N PRO A 70 -23.27 55.51 -7.62
CA PRO A 70 -21.86 55.49 -7.20
C PRO A 70 -21.68 55.27 -5.69
N VAL A 71 -22.57 55.87 -4.88
CA VAL A 71 -22.55 55.71 -3.42
C VAL A 71 -22.97 54.30 -3.03
N LEU A 72 -24.01 53.76 -3.68
CA LEU A 72 -24.47 52.39 -3.44
C LEU A 72 -23.38 51.37 -3.79
N LEU A 73 -22.73 51.53 -4.93
CA LEU A 73 -21.62 50.68 -5.39
C LEU A 73 -20.45 50.70 -4.40
N GLY A 74 -20.05 51.88 -3.92
CA GLY A 74 -19.01 52.00 -2.91
C GLY A 74 -19.36 51.26 -1.61
N ARG A 75 -20.62 51.36 -1.16
CA ARG A 75 -21.09 50.69 0.07
C ARG A 75 -21.14 49.17 -0.07
N THR A 76 -21.66 48.65 -1.19
CA THR A 76 -21.77 47.20 -1.41
C THR A 76 -20.40 46.57 -1.64
N LEU A 77 -19.47 47.24 -2.32
CA LEU A 77 -18.09 46.78 -2.47
C LEU A 77 -17.34 46.76 -1.14
N PHE A 78 -17.48 47.82 -0.34
CA PHE A 78 -16.85 47.88 0.98
C PHE A 78 -17.39 46.77 1.89
N LEU A 79 -18.71 46.57 1.91
CA LEU A 79 -19.34 45.48 2.66
C LEU A 79 -18.87 44.10 2.18
N ALA A 80 -18.84 43.86 0.87
CA ALA A 80 -18.39 42.59 0.29
C ALA A 80 -16.93 42.28 0.66
N MET A 81 -16.05 43.29 0.62
CA MET A 81 -14.65 43.13 1.00
C MET A 81 -14.48 42.86 2.50
N LEU A 82 -15.25 43.54 3.35
CA LEU A 82 -15.20 43.32 4.79
C LEU A 82 -15.73 41.94 5.19
N LEU A 83 -16.80 41.48 4.53
CA LEU A 83 -17.32 40.12 4.74
C LEU A 83 -16.33 39.05 4.27
N LEU A 84 -15.65 39.27 3.14
CA LEU A 84 -14.57 38.38 2.69
C LEU A 84 -13.43 38.34 3.71
N LEU A 85 -12.99 39.50 4.20
CA LEU A 85 -11.91 39.58 5.20
C LEU A 85 -12.30 38.90 6.51
N THR A 86 -13.56 39.07 6.94
CA THR A 86 -14.12 38.40 8.13
C THR A 86 -14.14 36.90 7.93
N PHE A 87 -14.60 36.42 6.78
CA PHE A 87 -14.66 35.01 6.44
C PHE A 87 -13.27 34.37 6.42
N VAL A 88 -12.31 34.97 5.72
CA VAL A 88 -10.93 34.49 5.63
C VAL A 88 -10.24 34.53 7.00
N GLY A 89 -10.41 35.62 7.73
CA GLY A 89 -9.88 35.80 9.07
C GLY A 89 -10.40 34.73 10.04
N ALA A 90 -11.71 34.51 10.06
CA ALA A 90 -12.36 33.51 10.93
C ALA A 90 -11.89 32.07 10.62
N GLN A 91 -11.56 31.75 9.37
CA GLN A 91 -11.00 30.44 9.01
C GLN A 91 -9.56 30.22 9.48
N HIS A 92 -8.75 31.27 9.50
CA HIS A 92 -7.32 31.18 9.82
C HIS A 92 -7.01 31.53 11.28
N LEU A 93 -8.03 31.90 12.05
CA LEU A 93 -7.90 32.19 13.47
C LEU A 93 -7.31 30.98 14.23
N PRO A 94 -6.33 31.22 15.13
CA PRO A 94 -5.70 30.13 15.90
C PRO A 94 -6.75 29.40 16.75
N GLU A 95 -6.63 28.08 16.88
CA GLU A 95 -7.57 27.28 17.71
C GLU A 95 -7.56 27.70 19.18
N SER A 96 -6.48 28.32 19.65
CA SER A 96 -6.38 28.86 21.01
C SER A 96 -7.37 29.99 21.30
N TRP A 97 -7.91 30.66 20.27
CA TRP A 97 -8.87 31.75 20.42
C TRP A 97 -10.32 31.29 20.21
N LEU A 98 -10.52 30.06 19.72
CA LEU A 98 -11.87 29.50 19.55
C LEU A 98 -12.32 28.76 20.82
N PRO A 99 -13.59 28.91 21.22
CA PRO A 99 -14.17 28.06 22.25
C PRO A 99 -14.11 26.59 21.80
N ARG A 100 -13.54 25.70 22.62
CA ARG A 100 -13.34 24.27 22.26
C ARG A 100 -14.64 23.51 21.90
N TRP A 101 -15.78 24.01 22.37
CA TRP A 101 -17.11 23.45 22.10
C TRP A 101 -17.74 23.96 20.80
N LEU A 102 -17.16 24.98 20.17
CA LEU A 102 -17.72 25.63 18.99
C LEU A 102 -16.93 25.20 17.74
N PRO A 103 -17.52 24.41 16.83
CA PRO A 103 -16.81 24.00 15.62
C PRO A 103 -16.56 25.22 14.71
N ARG A 104 -15.38 25.24 14.07
CA ARG A 104 -14.92 26.36 13.22
C ARG A 104 -15.94 26.82 12.19
N TRP A 105 -16.64 25.89 11.55
CA TRP A 105 -17.65 26.21 10.53
C TRP A 105 -18.79 27.06 11.10
N LEU A 106 -19.22 26.77 12.34
CA LEU A 106 -20.28 27.50 13.03
C LEU A 106 -19.78 28.86 13.51
N PHE A 107 -18.53 28.93 14.00
CA PHE A 107 -17.89 30.19 14.36
C PHE A 107 -17.77 31.14 13.15
N THR A 108 -17.30 30.65 12.01
CA THR A 108 -17.18 31.45 10.78
C THR A 108 -18.55 31.93 10.29
N ALA A 109 -19.57 31.08 10.32
CA ALA A 109 -20.94 31.48 9.98
C ALA A 109 -21.48 32.57 10.92
N LEU A 110 -21.26 32.44 12.22
CA LEU A 110 -21.65 33.44 13.23
C LEU A 110 -20.88 34.76 13.06
N ALA A 111 -19.58 34.70 12.79
CA ALA A 111 -18.74 35.88 12.57
C ALA A 111 -19.20 36.68 11.34
N VAL A 112 -19.47 36.00 10.23
CA VAL A 112 -20.02 36.62 9.00
C VAL A 112 -21.42 37.17 9.26
N ALA A 113 -22.25 36.44 10.00
CA ALA A 113 -23.60 36.87 10.34
C ALA A 113 -23.65 38.13 11.20
N LEU A 114 -22.71 38.28 12.14
CA LEU A 114 -22.58 39.46 12.99
C LEU A 114 -21.92 40.63 12.26
N ALA A 115 -20.96 40.35 11.38
CA ALA A 115 -20.21 41.37 10.65
C ALA A 115 -21.08 42.15 9.66
N ALA A 116 -22.04 41.49 8.98
CA ALA A 116 -22.90 42.15 7.99
C ALA A 116 -23.70 43.36 8.55
N PRO A 117 -24.49 43.23 9.64
CA PRO A 117 -25.21 44.36 10.22
C PRO A 117 -24.27 45.39 10.86
N LEU A 118 -23.19 44.95 11.51
CA LEU A 118 -22.25 45.85 12.17
C LEU A 118 -21.50 46.73 11.16
N ALA A 119 -21.05 46.14 10.06
CA ALA A 119 -20.40 46.83 8.96
C ALA A 119 -21.34 47.84 8.29
N THR A 120 -22.57 47.41 8.01
CA THR A 120 -23.58 48.27 7.42
C THR A 120 -23.90 49.43 8.35
N PHE A 121 -24.01 49.18 9.66
CA PHE A 121 -24.23 50.24 10.65
C PHE A 121 -23.10 51.27 10.64
N LEU A 122 -21.84 50.82 10.62
CA LEU A 122 -20.67 51.71 10.54
C LEU A 122 -20.66 52.55 9.26
N ILE A 123 -20.96 51.96 8.11
CA ILE A 123 -21.08 52.67 6.83
C ILE A 123 -22.11 53.82 6.92
N TYR A 124 -23.27 53.56 7.53
CA TYR A 124 -24.31 54.57 7.70
C TYR A 124 -23.97 55.60 8.77
N LEU A 125 -23.29 55.22 9.86
CA LEU A 125 -22.86 56.14 10.92
C LEU A 125 -21.87 57.18 10.40
N VAL A 126 -20.88 56.75 9.61
CA VAL A 126 -19.91 57.64 8.95
C VAL A 126 -20.62 58.57 7.96
N SER A 127 -21.62 58.07 7.24
CA SER A 127 -22.40 58.87 6.28
C SER A 127 -23.21 60.00 6.92
N VAL A 128 -23.46 59.96 8.23
CA VAL A 128 -24.25 60.97 8.97
C VAL A 128 -23.35 61.80 9.92
N GLY A 129 -22.03 61.63 9.83
CA GLY A 129 -21.09 62.36 10.69
C GLY A 129 -21.20 62.01 12.18
N GLY A 130 -21.73 60.82 12.52
CA GLY A 130 -21.89 60.36 13.89
C GLY A 130 -23.20 60.76 14.57
N ASP A 131 -24.10 61.51 13.92
CA ASP A 131 -25.41 61.84 14.50
C ASP A 131 -26.39 60.65 14.39
N LEU A 132 -26.46 59.90 15.48
CA LEU A 132 -27.30 58.71 15.63
C LEU A 132 -28.80 59.05 15.57
N GLN A 133 -29.19 60.25 16.01
CA GLN A 133 -30.58 60.67 16.02
C GLN A 133 -31.07 61.02 14.60
N ALA A 134 -30.21 61.63 13.78
CA ALA A 134 -30.46 61.88 12.36
C ALA A 134 -30.50 60.59 11.51
N PHE A 135 -29.83 59.53 11.95
CA PHE A 135 -29.97 58.19 11.35
C PHE A 135 -31.32 57.56 11.70
N LEU A 136 -31.66 57.47 12.98
CA LEU A 136 -32.88 56.79 13.47
C LEU A 136 -34.17 57.45 12.99
N LYS A 137 -34.20 58.78 12.82
CA LYS A 137 -35.38 59.52 12.33
C LYS A 137 -35.57 59.43 10.81
N SER A 138 -34.58 58.93 10.06
CA SER A 138 -34.63 58.91 8.59
C SER A 138 -35.12 57.56 8.07
N GLN A 139 -36.41 57.49 7.69
CA GLN A 139 -37.04 56.30 7.11
C GLN A 139 -36.25 55.66 5.95
N PRO A 140 -35.74 56.42 4.94
CA PRO A 140 -34.97 55.84 3.83
C PRO A 140 -33.60 55.26 4.23
N ARG A 141 -32.98 55.80 5.30
CA ARG A 141 -31.69 55.29 5.80
C ARG A 141 -31.88 54.00 6.58
N LEU A 142 -32.95 53.93 7.38
CA LEU A 142 -33.29 52.74 8.15
C LEU A 142 -33.69 51.57 7.23
N SER A 143 -34.52 51.81 6.21
CA SER A 143 -34.88 50.79 5.23
C SER A 143 -33.67 50.30 4.43
N GLY A 144 -32.79 51.21 4.02
CA GLY A 144 -31.54 50.85 3.33
C GLY A 144 -30.57 50.05 4.20
N PHE A 145 -30.44 50.39 5.49
CA PHE A 145 -29.67 49.62 6.46
C PHE A 145 -30.19 48.18 6.58
N VAL A 146 -31.51 48.01 6.71
CA VAL A 146 -32.13 46.68 6.85
C VAL A 146 -31.87 45.86 5.59
N ILE A 147 -32.13 46.41 4.40
CA ILE A 147 -31.98 45.70 3.11
C ILE A 147 -30.51 45.27 2.87
N ILE A 148 -29.55 46.17 3.08
CA ILE A 148 -28.13 45.88 2.85
C ILE A 148 -27.62 44.85 3.85
N SER A 149 -28.00 44.99 5.13
CA SER A 149 -27.60 44.04 6.19
C SER A 149 -28.19 42.65 5.98
N SER A 150 -29.49 42.55 5.64
CA SER A 150 -30.16 41.27 5.40
C SER A 150 -29.59 40.56 4.16
N THR A 151 -29.29 41.31 3.10
CA THR A 151 -28.69 40.75 1.89
C THR A 151 -27.27 40.24 2.14
N GLY A 152 -26.45 41.04 2.83
CA GLY A 152 -25.08 40.64 3.21
C GLY A 152 -25.06 39.39 4.09
N LEU A 153 -26.00 39.29 5.04
CA LEU A 153 -26.19 38.13 5.90
C LEU A 153 -26.51 36.86 5.08
N VAL A 154 -27.51 36.92 4.20
CA VAL A 154 -27.96 35.78 3.40
C VAL A 154 -26.84 35.32 2.45
N LEU A 155 -26.21 36.25 1.72
CA LEU A 155 -25.14 35.92 0.79
C LEU A 155 -23.90 35.37 1.52
N GLY A 156 -23.50 35.99 2.62
CA GLY A 156 -22.36 35.54 3.41
C GLY A 156 -22.56 34.12 3.98
N LEU A 157 -23.77 33.80 4.43
CA LEU A 157 -24.10 32.47 4.92
C LEU A 157 -24.09 31.42 3.79
N ILE A 158 -24.67 31.72 2.63
CA ILE A 158 -24.65 30.83 1.45
C ILE A 158 -23.21 30.54 1.00
N ILE A 159 -22.36 31.57 0.91
CA ILE A 159 -20.95 31.42 0.55
C ILE A 159 -20.22 30.53 1.57
N THR A 160 -20.49 30.73 2.86
CA THR A 160 -19.89 29.92 3.92
C THR A 160 -20.30 28.46 3.81
N LEU A 161 -21.59 28.17 3.62
CA LEU A 161 -22.10 26.80 3.50
C LEU A 161 -21.58 26.11 2.23
N THR A 162 -21.56 26.80 1.09
CA THR A 162 -21.05 26.23 -0.16
C THR A 162 -19.54 25.96 -0.11
N ALA A 163 -18.76 26.84 0.52
CA ALA A 163 -17.33 26.59 0.77
C ALA A 163 -17.12 25.36 1.67
N GLN A 164 -17.95 25.19 2.71
CA GLN A 164 -17.90 24.04 3.61
C GLN A 164 -18.21 22.72 2.90
N VAL A 165 -19.24 22.68 2.05
CA VAL A 165 -19.58 21.48 1.26
C VAL A 165 -18.43 21.13 0.31
N ARG A 166 -17.87 22.11 -0.40
CA ARG A 166 -16.73 21.90 -1.31
C ARG A 166 -15.51 21.36 -0.60
N GLU A 167 -15.22 21.86 0.59
CA GLU A 167 -14.08 21.38 1.40
C GLU A 167 -14.29 19.92 1.83
N ARG A 168 -15.50 19.55 2.24
CA ARG A 168 -15.84 18.16 2.59
C ARG A 168 -15.71 17.23 1.39
N GLU A 169 -16.22 17.63 0.23
CA GLU A 169 -16.09 16.86 -1.00
C GLU A 169 -14.62 16.68 -1.42
N ALA A 170 -13.82 17.74 -1.33
CA ALA A 170 -12.39 17.68 -1.66
C ALA A 170 -11.65 16.69 -0.74
N ARG A 171 -11.94 16.73 0.57
CA ARG A 171 -11.38 15.78 1.54
C ARG A 171 -11.82 14.34 1.25
N ALA A 172 -13.11 14.12 0.99
CA ALA A 172 -13.64 12.80 0.65
C ALA A 172 -12.99 12.23 -0.62
N ARG A 173 -12.82 13.05 -1.66
CA ARG A 173 -12.12 12.67 -2.90
C ARG A 173 -10.66 12.32 -2.65
N SER A 174 -9.94 13.11 -1.85
CA SER A 174 -8.55 12.80 -1.49
C SER A 174 -8.41 11.48 -0.73
N GLN A 175 -9.33 11.20 0.20
CA GLN A 175 -9.35 9.94 0.95
C GLN A 175 -9.65 8.76 0.05
N ALA A 176 -10.61 8.90 -0.88
CA ALA A 176 -10.94 7.87 -1.85
C ALA A 176 -9.74 7.54 -2.76
N LEU A 177 -9.03 8.55 -3.26
CA LEU A 177 -7.82 8.36 -4.08
C LEU A 177 -6.71 7.67 -3.30
N LEU A 178 -6.47 8.03 -2.04
CA LEU A 178 -5.47 7.37 -1.20
C LEU A 178 -5.83 5.90 -0.95
N PHE A 179 -7.10 5.61 -0.70
CA PHE A 179 -7.57 4.23 -0.53
C PHE A 179 -7.40 3.40 -1.81
N GLU A 180 -7.71 3.97 -2.97
CA GLU A 180 -7.53 3.31 -4.26
C GLU A 180 -6.05 3.02 -4.57
N LEU A 181 -5.16 3.98 -4.27
CA LEU A 181 -3.71 3.79 -4.41
C LEU A 181 -3.19 2.69 -3.49
N GLU A 182 -3.59 2.69 -2.23
CA GLU A 182 -3.17 1.67 -1.26
C GLU A 182 -3.67 0.29 -1.69
N ARG A 183 -4.92 0.19 -2.14
CA ARG A 183 -5.48 -1.04 -2.68
C ARG A 183 -4.67 -1.54 -3.88
N SER A 184 -4.38 -0.68 -4.86
CA SER A 184 -3.57 -1.06 -6.03
C SER A 184 -2.16 -1.52 -5.64
N ARG A 185 -1.56 -0.88 -4.63
CA ARG A 185 -0.26 -1.26 -4.10
C ARG A 185 -0.30 -2.66 -3.47
N LEU A 186 -1.30 -2.95 -2.65
CA LEU A 186 -1.47 -4.27 -2.02
C LEU A 186 -1.74 -5.35 -3.08
N GLU A 187 -2.56 -5.07 -4.09
CA GLU A 187 -2.81 -5.98 -5.21
C GLU A 187 -1.51 -6.30 -5.97
N ARG A 188 -0.66 -5.30 -6.22
CA ARG A 188 0.67 -5.50 -6.82
C ARG A 188 1.59 -6.31 -5.93
N GLN A 189 1.70 -5.99 -4.65
CA GLN A 189 2.52 -6.75 -3.71
C GLN A 189 2.07 -8.21 -3.61
N ALA A 190 0.76 -8.47 -3.62
CA ALA A 190 0.24 -9.83 -3.64
C ALA A 190 0.57 -10.55 -4.94
N LEU A 191 0.50 -9.86 -6.09
CA LEU A 191 0.91 -10.42 -7.38
C LEU A 191 2.41 -10.72 -7.40
N ASP A 192 3.26 -9.80 -6.96
CA ASP A 192 4.70 -9.97 -6.90
C ASP A 192 5.09 -11.11 -5.95
N ALA A 193 4.44 -11.22 -4.79
CA ALA A 193 4.64 -12.33 -3.87
C ALA A 193 4.21 -13.66 -4.49
N ARG A 194 3.07 -13.70 -5.20
CA ARG A 194 2.65 -14.88 -5.95
C ARG A 194 3.67 -15.25 -7.01
N LEU A 195 4.13 -14.30 -7.83
CA LEU A 195 5.15 -14.52 -8.85
C LEU A 195 6.47 -15.01 -8.24
N ALA A 196 6.90 -14.44 -7.12
CA ALA A 196 8.09 -14.88 -6.39
C ALA A 196 7.94 -16.32 -5.87
N LEU A 197 6.74 -16.71 -5.41
CA LEU A 197 6.45 -18.10 -5.04
C LEU A 197 6.47 -19.03 -6.25
N LEU A 198 6.06 -18.56 -7.44
CA LEU A 198 6.15 -19.35 -8.67
C LEU A 198 7.60 -19.54 -9.12
N THR A 199 8.45 -18.51 -9.01
CA THR A 199 9.85 -18.57 -9.43
C THR A 199 10.74 -19.30 -8.42
N ALA A 200 10.39 -19.27 -7.13
CA ALA A 200 11.13 -19.99 -6.08
C ALA A 200 11.09 -21.52 -6.23
N GLN A 201 10.16 -22.06 -7.02
CA GLN A 201 10.02 -23.50 -7.25
C GLN A 201 11.03 -24.07 -8.26
N ILE A 202 11.79 -23.24 -8.97
CA ILE A 202 12.81 -23.73 -9.90
C ILE A 202 14.19 -23.46 -9.31
N GLU A 203 15.01 -24.50 -9.14
CA GLU A 203 16.39 -24.35 -8.65
C GLU A 203 17.19 -23.44 -9.61
N PRO A 204 17.58 -22.21 -9.21
CA PRO A 204 18.20 -21.27 -10.15
C PRO A 204 19.54 -21.80 -10.69
N HIS A 205 20.29 -22.50 -9.83
CA HIS A 205 21.56 -23.09 -10.19
C HIS A 205 21.42 -24.17 -11.28
N PHE A 206 20.39 -25.01 -11.19
CA PHE A 206 20.06 -25.98 -12.23
C PHE A 206 19.83 -25.31 -13.59
N LEU A 207 19.08 -24.20 -13.61
CA LEU A 207 18.81 -23.47 -14.85
C LEU A 207 20.08 -22.88 -15.46
N PHE A 208 20.90 -22.20 -14.66
CA PHE A 208 22.15 -21.62 -15.14
C PHE A 208 23.12 -22.68 -15.67
N ASN A 209 23.27 -23.80 -14.97
CA ASN A 209 24.10 -24.91 -15.43
C ASN A 209 23.58 -25.54 -16.72
N THR A 210 22.27 -25.68 -16.84
CA THR A 210 21.67 -26.22 -18.07
C THR A 210 21.87 -25.27 -19.25
N LEU A 211 21.70 -23.96 -19.05
CA LEU A 211 21.93 -22.96 -20.10
C LEU A 211 23.41 -22.87 -20.50
N ALA A 212 24.33 -22.92 -19.53
CA ALA A 212 25.77 -22.95 -19.81
C ALA A 212 26.16 -24.20 -20.62
N ASN A 213 25.60 -25.37 -20.30
CA ASN A 213 25.78 -26.58 -21.11
C ASN A 213 25.25 -26.40 -22.54
N VAL A 214 24.04 -25.84 -22.70
CA VAL A 214 23.49 -25.54 -24.03
C VAL A 214 24.40 -24.58 -24.79
N GLN A 215 24.92 -23.53 -24.16
CA GLN A 215 25.86 -22.60 -24.76
C GLN A 215 27.12 -23.32 -25.26
N ALA A 216 27.74 -24.15 -24.42
CA ALA A 216 28.92 -24.94 -24.82
C ALA A 216 28.63 -25.89 -25.99
N LEU A 217 27.44 -26.50 -26.04
CA LEU A 217 27.01 -27.35 -27.15
C LEU A 217 26.82 -26.54 -28.45
N VAL A 218 26.29 -25.31 -28.37
CA VAL A 218 26.14 -24.41 -29.52
C VAL A 218 27.51 -23.97 -30.04
N GLU A 219 28.39 -23.52 -29.15
CA GLU A 219 29.75 -23.09 -29.49
C GLU A 219 30.57 -24.23 -30.12
N GLY A 220 30.36 -25.47 -29.65
CA GLY A 220 30.96 -26.68 -30.21
C GLY A 220 30.28 -27.22 -31.48
N GLY A 221 29.23 -26.58 -32.00
CA GLY A 221 28.51 -27.03 -33.20
C GLY A 221 27.77 -28.37 -33.05
N SER A 222 27.42 -28.75 -31.81
CA SER A 222 26.80 -30.04 -31.53
C SER A 222 25.32 -30.08 -31.98
N PRO A 223 24.89 -31.13 -32.69
CA PRO A 223 23.47 -31.30 -33.06
C PRO A 223 22.57 -31.52 -31.83
N ARG A 224 23.15 -31.75 -30.63
CA ARG A 224 22.40 -31.95 -29.38
C ARG A 224 21.93 -30.65 -28.72
N ALA A 225 22.45 -29.48 -29.12
CA ALA A 225 22.08 -28.21 -28.51
C ALA A 225 20.55 -27.92 -28.59
N ALA A 226 19.97 -28.06 -29.79
CA ALA A 226 18.55 -27.80 -30.00
C ALA A 226 17.63 -28.78 -29.24
N PRO A 227 17.87 -30.11 -29.26
CA PRO A 227 17.13 -31.05 -28.42
C PRO A 227 17.16 -30.73 -26.92
N VAL A 228 18.34 -30.40 -26.36
CA VAL A 228 18.46 -30.05 -24.93
C VAL A 228 17.67 -28.78 -24.61
N LEU A 229 17.75 -27.76 -25.47
CA LEU A 229 16.98 -26.52 -25.30
C LEU A 229 15.47 -26.77 -25.37
N GLN A 230 15.00 -27.61 -26.29
CA GLN A 230 13.58 -27.99 -26.37
C GLN A 230 13.12 -28.74 -25.11
N SER A 231 13.94 -29.66 -24.60
CA SER A 231 13.67 -30.38 -23.36
C SER A 231 13.62 -29.44 -22.15
N LEU A 232 14.52 -28.45 -22.08
CA LEU A 232 14.47 -27.39 -21.06
C LEU A 232 13.18 -26.57 -21.14
N ILE A 233 12.75 -26.19 -22.34
CA ILE A 233 11.48 -25.48 -22.52
C ILE A 233 10.29 -26.36 -22.10
N ALA A 234 10.32 -27.66 -22.40
CA ALA A 234 9.27 -28.60 -22.00
C ALA A 234 9.20 -28.74 -20.47
N TYR A 235 10.35 -28.88 -19.81
CA TYR A 235 10.44 -28.89 -18.34
C TYR A 235 9.89 -27.60 -17.73
N LEU A 236 10.31 -26.43 -18.21
CA LEU A 236 9.80 -25.14 -17.72
C LEU A 236 8.29 -25.01 -17.89
N ARG A 237 7.73 -25.43 -19.03
CA ARG A 237 6.27 -25.44 -19.25
C ARG A 237 5.54 -26.39 -18.30
N ALA A 238 6.12 -27.55 -18.00
CA ALA A 238 5.54 -28.51 -17.06
C ALA A 238 5.62 -28.00 -15.61
N ALA A 239 6.71 -27.31 -15.25
CA ALA A 239 6.96 -26.77 -13.92
C ALA A 239 6.09 -25.53 -13.60
N MET A 240 5.66 -24.77 -14.62
CA MET A 240 4.80 -23.62 -14.38
C MET A 240 3.40 -24.04 -13.88
N PRO A 241 2.95 -23.51 -12.74
CA PRO A 241 1.58 -23.71 -12.30
C PRO A 241 0.62 -23.04 -13.27
N ARG A 242 -0.44 -23.75 -13.63
CA ARG A 242 -1.46 -23.23 -14.55
C ARG A 242 -2.57 -22.61 -13.71
N LEU A 243 -2.68 -21.28 -13.75
CA LEU A 243 -3.58 -20.46 -12.90
C LEU A 243 -5.08 -20.84 -12.95
N HIS A 244 -5.50 -21.69 -13.89
CA HIS A 244 -6.90 -22.07 -14.12
C HIS A 244 -7.14 -23.59 -14.10
N GLU A 245 -6.13 -24.39 -13.78
CA GLU A 245 -6.31 -25.83 -13.63
C GLU A 245 -6.56 -26.14 -12.14
N GLY A 246 -7.42 -27.12 -11.87
CA GLY A 246 -7.90 -27.46 -10.53
C GLY A 246 -6.81 -27.97 -9.57
N GLU A 247 -7.19 -28.84 -8.64
CA GLU A 247 -6.24 -29.42 -7.69
C GLU A 247 -5.09 -30.16 -8.42
N PRO A 248 -3.84 -30.08 -7.92
CA PRO A 248 -2.72 -30.80 -8.50
C PRO A 248 -2.95 -32.31 -8.44
N THR A 249 -2.65 -33.01 -9.54
CA THR A 249 -2.84 -34.46 -9.66
C THR A 249 -1.51 -35.18 -9.82
N LEU A 250 -1.51 -36.48 -9.51
CA LEU A 250 -0.36 -37.35 -9.69
C LEU A 250 0.13 -37.40 -11.15
N GLY A 251 -0.79 -37.43 -12.12
CA GLY A 251 -0.43 -37.42 -13.55
C GLY A 251 0.34 -36.16 -13.95
N ARG A 252 0.02 -35.01 -13.35
CA ARG A 252 0.76 -33.76 -13.57
C ARG A 252 2.17 -33.83 -12.99
N GLU A 253 2.31 -34.36 -11.79
CA GLU A 253 3.63 -34.58 -11.18
C GLU A 253 4.48 -35.55 -12.00
N LEU A 254 3.89 -36.64 -12.50
CA LEU A 254 4.59 -37.60 -13.37
C LEU A 254 5.02 -36.98 -14.69
N ALA A 255 4.22 -36.09 -15.28
CA ALA A 255 4.60 -35.35 -16.49
C ALA A 255 5.77 -34.40 -16.25
N LEU A 256 5.79 -33.71 -15.10
CA LEU A 256 6.89 -32.85 -14.67
C LEU A 256 8.17 -33.67 -14.43
N VAL A 257 8.07 -34.78 -13.69
CA VAL A 257 9.18 -35.71 -13.45
C VAL A 257 9.74 -36.27 -14.75
N ARG A 258 8.88 -36.65 -15.70
CA ARG A 258 9.31 -37.12 -17.03
C ARG A 258 10.14 -36.07 -17.74
N ALA A 259 9.63 -34.83 -17.85
CA ALA A 259 10.34 -33.75 -18.53
C ALA A 259 11.69 -33.44 -17.86
N TYR A 260 11.73 -33.48 -16.52
CA TYR A 260 12.97 -33.30 -15.76
C TYR A 260 13.99 -34.41 -16.04
N LEU A 261 13.59 -35.69 -15.95
CA LEU A 261 14.47 -36.83 -16.17
C LEU A 261 14.94 -36.91 -17.63
N GLU A 262 14.08 -36.57 -18.61
CA GLU A 262 14.48 -36.46 -20.01
C GLU A 262 15.59 -35.43 -20.21
N LEU A 263 15.44 -34.24 -19.62
CA LEU A 263 16.46 -33.20 -19.67
C LEU A 263 17.76 -33.65 -19.00
N MET A 264 17.68 -34.30 -17.83
CA MET A 264 18.85 -34.81 -17.12
C MET A 264 19.57 -35.93 -17.86
N ALA A 265 18.83 -36.84 -18.49
CA ALA A 265 19.41 -37.89 -19.31
C ALA A 265 20.13 -37.29 -20.53
N MET A 266 19.59 -36.24 -21.15
CA MET A 266 20.29 -35.55 -22.25
C MET A 266 21.56 -34.80 -21.80
N ARG A 267 21.58 -34.28 -20.57
CA ARG A 267 22.76 -33.64 -19.96
C ARG A 267 23.86 -34.66 -19.63
N MET A 268 23.47 -35.89 -19.32
CA MET A 268 24.34 -36.96 -18.81
C MET A 268 24.07 -38.29 -19.53
N PRO A 269 24.23 -38.34 -20.87
CA PRO A 269 23.72 -39.42 -21.73
C PRO A 269 24.26 -40.81 -21.38
N ASP A 270 25.49 -40.88 -20.88
CA ASP A 270 26.15 -42.15 -20.53
C ASP A 270 26.10 -42.45 -19.01
N ARG A 271 25.53 -41.54 -18.21
CA ARG A 271 25.54 -41.61 -16.75
C ARG A 271 24.15 -41.63 -16.11
N LEU A 272 23.08 -41.31 -16.82
CA LEU A 272 21.73 -41.36 -16.28
C LEU A 272 20.80 -42.11 -17.21
N ARG A 273 20.22 -43.20 -16.72
CA ARG A 273 19.06 -43.85 -17.35
C ARG A 273 17.90 -43.80 -16.38
N TYR A 274 16.68 -43.85 -16.90
CA TYR A 274 15.50 -43.80 -16.05
C TYR A 274 14.36 -44.65 -16.58
N LYS A 275 13.45 -45.03 -15.69
CA LYS A 275 12.24 -45.77 -15.99
C LYS A 275 11.07 -45.20 -15.20
N LEU A 276 9.93 -45.03 -15.87
CA LEU A 276 8.67 -44.64 -15.24
C LEU A 276 7.73 -45.85 -15.23
N ALA A 277 7.53 -46.43 -14.05
CA ALA A 277 6.65 -47.57 -13.79
C ALA A 277 5.41 -47.11 -13.01
N ALA A 278 4.69 -46.14 -13.56
CA ALA A 278 3.49 -45.57 -12.96
C ALA A 278 2.21 -46.21 -13.53
N ASP A 279 1.22 -46.44 -12.66
CA ASP A 279 -0.10 -46.90 -13.06
C ASP A 279 -0.94 -45.73 -13.61
N PRO A 280 -1.34 -45.72 -14.90
CA PRO A 280 -2.12 -44.64 -15.49
C PRO A 280 -3.50 -44.45 -14.84
N ALA A 281 -4.03 -45.47 -14.17
CA ALA A 281 -5.30 -45.36 -13.44
C ALA A 281 -5.24 -44.34 -12.28
N LEU A 282 -4.03 -44.00 -11.82
CA LEU A 282 -3.79 -43.08 -10.72
C LEU A 282 -3.54 -41.63 -11.17
N ASP A 283 -3.55 -41.33 -12.47
CA ASP A 283 -3.20 -39.99 -12.99
C ASP A 283 -4.10 -38.86 -12.46
N ALA A 284 -5.36 -39.18 -12.15
CA ALA A 284 -6.34 -38.22 -11.63
C ALA A 284 -6.33 -38.08 -10.09
N GLU A 285 -5.54 -38.88 -9.38
CA GLU A 285 -5.46 -38.82 -7.92
C GLU A 285 -4.92 -37.45 -7.47
N PRO A 286 -5.60 -36.74 -6.55
CA PRO A 286 -5.07 -35.52 -5.94
C PRO A 286 -3.73 -35.81 -5.26
N PHE A 287 -2.70 -35.04 -5.59
CA PHE A 287 -1.35 -35.28 -5.08
C PHE A 287 -0.59 -33.97 -4.89
N PRO A 288 0.23 -33.82 -3.82
CA PRO A 288 0.89 -32.54 -3.55
C PRO A 288 1.88 -32.19 -4.66
N ALA A 289 1.79 -30.95 -5.14
CA ALA A 289 2.68 -30.43 -6.16
C ALA A 289 4.15 -30.51 -5.72
N MET A 290 5.01 -30.80 -6.69
CA MET A 290 6.45 -31.00 -6.58
C MET A 290 6.90 -32.10 -5.61
N ALA A 291 6.00 -32.96 -5.11
CA ALA A 291 6.39 -33.96 -4.13
C ALA A 291 7.26 -35.06 -4.74
N LEU A 292 6.88 -35.59 -5.91
CA LEU A 292 7.71 -36.56 -6.63
C LEU A 292 8.96 -35.90 -7.21
N LEU A 293 8.83 -34.67 -7.73
CA LEU A 293 9.99 -33.95 -8.26
C LEU A 293 11.08 -33.77 -7.19
N THR A 294 10.72 -33.41 -5.95
CA THR A 294 11.70 -33.29 -4.84
C THR A 294 12.47 -34.61 -4.59
N LEU A 295 11.81 -35.75 -4.70
CA LEU A 295 12.46 -37.06 -4.53
C LEU A 295 13.39 -37.37 -5.71
N VAL A 296 12.96 -37.08 -6.93
CA VAL A 296 13.75 -37.29 -8.15
C VAL A 296 14.97 -36.37 -8.20
N GLU A 297 14.83 -35.10 -7.81
CA GLU A 297 15.96 -34.17 -7.69
C GLU A 297 16.98 -34.66 -6.67
N ASN A 298 16.54 -35.24 -5.55
CA ASN A 298 17.45 -35.86 -4.59
C ASN A 298 18.18 -37.08 -5.17
N ALA A 299 17.47 -37.95 -5.89
CA ALA A 299 18.06 -39.11 -6.57
C ALA A 299 19.11 -38.69 -7.62
N VAL A 300 18.86 -37.63 -8.39
CA VAL A 300 19.83 -37.11 -9.36
C VAL A 300 21.02 -36.48 -8.64
N ARG A 301 20.80 -35.54 -7.73
CA ARG A 301 21.86 -34.76 -7.09
C ARG A 301 22.76 -35.58 -6.17
N HIS A 302 22.18 -36.51 -5.41
CA HIS A 302 22.91 -37.29 -4.39
C HIS A 302 23.23 -38.71 -4.85
N GLY A 303 22.49 -39.24 -5.83
CA GLY A 303 22.72 -40.56 -6.40
C GLY A 303 23.53 -40.49 -7.69
N ALA A 304 22.96 -39.87 -8.74
CA ALA A 304 23.52 -39.90 -10.10
C ALA A 304 24.73 -38.99 -10.31
N ASP A 305 24.65 -37.71 -9.90
CA ASP A 305 25.70 -36.70 -10.07
C ASP A 305 27.05 -37.14 -9.45
N PRO A 306 27.12 -37.67 -8.22
CA PRO A 306 28.38 -38.14 -7.63
C PRO A 306 28.82 -39.54 -8.08
N SER A 307 27.95 -40.34 -8.72
CA SER A 307 28.29 -41.71 -9.14
C SER A 307 29.16 -41.73 -10.40
N GLU A 308 30.39 -42.21 -10.30
CA GLU A 308 31.31 -42.34 -11.45
C GLU A 308 30.77 -43.29 -12.53
N HIS A 309 30.01 -44.32 -12.14
CA HIS A 309 29.45 -45.33 -13.03
C HIS A 309 28.07 -44.95 -13.58
N GLY A 310 27.55 -43.77 -13.21
CA GLY A 310 26.18 -43.36 -13.48
C GLY A 310 25.16 -43.99 -12.53
N ALA A 311 23.89 -43.74 -12.78
CA ALA A 311 22.78 -44.28 -12.01
C ALA A 311 21.54 -44.54 -12.88
N ASP A 312 20.78 -45.55 -12.50
CA ASP A 312 19.44 -45.82 -12.98
C ASP A 312 18.44 -45.26 -11.96
N ILE A 313 17.47 -44.47 -12.43
CA ILE A 313 16.38 -43.95 -11.59
C ILE A 313 15.06 -44.60 -12.02
N GLU A 314 14.43 -45.32 -11.10
CA GLU A 314 13.06 -45.82 -11.26
C GLU A 314 12.09 -44.96 -10.46
N VAL A 315 11.05 -44.45 -11.11
CA VAL A 315 9.90 -43.81 -10.46
C VAL A 315 8.69 -44.68 -10.69
N GLY A 316 8.00 -45.06 -9.61
CA GLY A 316 6.84 -45.93 -9.72
C GLY A 316 5.70 -45.55 -8.79
N THR A 317 4.51 -45.99 -9.16
CA THR A 317 3.28 -45.79 -8.40
C THR A 317 2.46 -47.06 -8.40
N ARG A 318 1.82 -47.36 -7.28
CA ARG A 318 0.97 -48.54 -7.13
C ARG A 318 -0.08 -48.29 -6.06
N ARG A 319 -1.31 -48.74 -6.30
CA ARG A 319 -2.31 -48.89 -5.24
C ARG A 319 -2.32 -50.35 -4.78
N ASP A 320 -2.18 -50.56 -3.47
CA ASP A 320 -2.29 -51.88 -2.86
C ASP A 320 -3.75 -52.34 -2.88
N ALA A 321 -4.02 -53.50 -3.49
CA ALA A 321 -5.38 -53.99 -3.68
C ALA A 321 -6.04 -54.50 -2.39
N ALA A 322 -5.25 -54.89 -1.38
CA ALA A 322 -5.76 -55.45 -0.12
C ALA A 322 -6.06 -54.36 0.91
N THR A 323 -5.20 -53.33 0.97
CA THR A 323 -5.26 -52.26 1.98
C THR A 323 -5.81 -50.95 1.42
N GLY A 324 -5.82 -50.78 0.09
CA GLY A 324 -6.18 -49.53 -0.58
C GLY A 324 -5.10 -48.44 -0.49
N ALA A 325 -3.97 -48.71 0.17
CA ALA A 325 -2.89 -47.76 0.34
C ALA A 325 -2.24 -47.39 -1.00
N LEU A 326 -1.90 -46.11 -1.17
CA LEU A 326 -1.20 -45.60 -2.33
C LEU A 326 0.31 -45.55 -2.02
N HIS A 327 1.09 -46.24 -2.84
CA HIS A 327 2.55 -46.29 -2.78
C HIS A 327 3.13 -45.52 -3.96
N LEU A 328 4.06 -44.61 -3.69
CA LEU A 328 4.86 -43.93 -4.70
C LEU A 328 6.32 -43.98 -4.31
N TRP A 329 7.20 -44.38 -5.21
CA TRP A 329 8.63 -44.47 -4.90
C TRP A 329 9.49 -43.85 -5.98
N VAL A 330 10.66 -43.40 -5.56
CA VAL A 330 11.82 -43.08 -6.39
C VAL A 330 12.97 -43.92 -5.87
N ALA A 331 13.50 -44.80 -6.72
CA ALA A 331 14.64 -45.65 -6.40
C ALA A 331 15.79 -45.32 -7.36
N ASP A 332 16.97 -45.08 -6.83
CA ASP A 332 18.19 -44.90 -7.61
C ASP A 332 19.21 -46.01 -7.34
N THR A 333 20.12 -46.22 -8.28
CA THR A 333 21.31 -47.06 -8.13
C THR A 333 22.57 -46.22 -7.94
N GLY A 334 22.48 -45.06 -7.30
CA GLY A 334 23.60 -44.17 -7.05
C GLY A 334 24.42 -44.58 -5.83
N CYS A 335 25.09 -43.61 -5.22
CA CYS A 335 26.00 -43.80 -4.08
C CYS A 335 25.30 -44.18 -2.75
N GLY A 336 23.97 -44.11 -2.68
CA GLY A 336 23.19 -44.43 -1.47
C GLY A 336 23.24 -43.37 -0.37
N LEU A 337 22.82 -43.75 0.85
CA LEU A 337 22.88 -42.86 2.02
C LEU A 337 24.31 -42.81 2.55
N GLY A 338 25.03 -41.71 2.29
CA GLY A 338 26.34 -41.49 2.92
C GLY A 338 26.22 -41.38 4.45
N GLU A 339 27.25 -41.79 5.20
CA GLU A 339 27.30 -41.79 6.67
C GLU A 339 27.02 -40.42 7.33
N HIS A 340 27.05 -39.33 6.56
CA HIS A 340 26.84 -37.95 7.02
C HIS A 340 25.64 -37.26 6.34
N ALA A 341 24.74 -38.01 5.71
CA ALA A 341 23.58 -37.45 5.01
C ALA A 341 22.54 -36.89 5.99
N ALA A 342 22.72 -35.63 6.42
CA ALA A 342 21.66 -34.88 7.11
C ALA A 342 20.47 -34.71 6.15
N PRO A 343 19.21 -34.89 6.62
CA PRO A 343 18.05 -34.62 5.79
C PRO A 343 18.08 -33.18 5.29
N GLY A 344 18.26 -32.97 3.99
CA GLY A 344 18.23 -31.64 3.40
C GLY A 344 16.88 -30.97 3.65
N THR A 345 16.85 -29.64 3.63
CA THR A 345 15.63 -28.82 3.81
C THR A 345 14.48 -29.24 2.88
N GLY A 346 14.78 -29.77 1.69
CA GLY A 346 13.80 -30.28 0.73
C GLY A 346 12.95 -31.46 1.25
N LEU A 347 13.56 -32.44 1.93
CA LEU A 347 12.81 -33.59 2.49
C LEU A 347 11.99 -33.20 3.72
N ALA A 348 12.48 -32.24 4.51
CA ALA A 348 11.72 -31.68 5.63
C ALA A 348 10.45 -30.94 5.12
N ASN A 349 10.62 -30.07 4.13
CA ASN A 349 9.50 -29.35 3.49
C ASN A 349 8.52 -30.32 2.82
N LEU A 350 9.01 -31.41 2.21
CA LEU A 350 8.15 -32.45 1.65
C LEU A 350 7.28 -33.11 2.73
N ARG A 351 7.84 -33.43 3.90
CA ARG A 351 7.06 -33.99 5.02
C ARG A 351 5.97 -33.02 5.49
N GLU A 352 6.28 -31.72 5.60
CA GLU A 352 5.28 -30.71 5.96
C GLU A 352 4.14 -30.62 4.93
N ARG A 353 4.45 -30.64 3.63
CA ARG A 353 3.43 -30.66 2.56
C ARG A 353 2.56 -31.91 2.63
N LEU A 354 3.16 -33.08 2.84
CA LEU A 354 2.42 -34.34 3.00
C LEU A 354 1.50 -34.29 4.23
N GLN A 355 1.98 -33.74 5.35
CA GLN A 355 1.18 -33.54 6.55
C GLN A 355 0.03 -32.55 6.32
N GLY A 356 0.25 -31.47 5.58
CA GLY A 356 -0.78 -30.49 5.25
C GLY A 356 -1.92 -31.05 4.38
N MET A 357 -1.59 -31.93 3.44
CA MET A 357 -2.57 -32.50 2.50
C MET A 357 -3.25 -33.77 3.04
N TYR A 358 -2.50 -34.68 3.66
CA TYR A 358 -3.00 -35.99 4.07
C TYR A 358 -3.16 -36.14 5.59
N GLY A 359 -2.71 -35.16 6.38
CA GLY A 359 -2.59 -35.32 7.83
C GLY A 359 -1.61 -36.43 8.16
N GLY A 360 -1.90 -37.20 9.22
CA GLY A 360 -1.07 -38.35 9.63
C GLY A 360 -1.22 -39.61 8.77
N ARG A 361 -1.92 -39.54 7.62
CA ARG A 361 -2.10 -40.70 6.73
C ARG A 361 -0.95 -40.93 5.75
N ALA A 362 -0.12 -39.92 5.52
CA ALA A 362 1.04 -40.02 4.64
C ALA A 362 2.34 -40.20 5.43
N GLU A 363 3.21 -41.08 4.97
CA GLU A 363 4.52 -41.36 5.55
C GLU A 363 5.59 -41.37 4.45
N LEU A 364 6.74 -40.74 4.71
CA LEU A 364 7.90 -40.77 3.83
C LEU A 364 8.99 -41.64 4.45
N GLN A 365 9.32 -42.74 3.79
CA GLN A 365 10.34 -43.72 4.19
C GLN A 365 11.55 -43.63 3.26
N LEU A 366 12.73 -43.79 3.83
CA LEU A 366 14.00 -43.85 3.10
C LEU A 366 14.67 -45.17 3.46
N THR A 367 14.95 -46.00 2.45
CA THR A 367 15.61 -47.29 2.62
C THR A 367 16.75 -47.42 1.63
N GLU A 368 17.82 -48.12 1.98
CA GLU A 368 18.85 -48.48 1.00
C GLU A 368 18.25 -49.32 -0.13
N ASN A 369 18.70 -49.07 -1.36
CA ASN A 369 18.34 -49.86 -2.52
C ASN A 369 19.38 -50.96 -2.74
N ALA A 370 18.95 -52.13 -3.22
CA ALA A 370 19.83 -53.25 -3.51
C ALA A 370 20.07 -53.36 -5.04
N PRO A 371 21.31 -53.62 -5.50
CA PRO A 371 22.53 -53.86 -4.72
C PRO A 371 23.18 -52.61 -4.11
N HIS A 372 22.82 -51.41 -4.57
CA HIS A 372 23.26 -50.12 -4.02
C HIS A 372 22.27 -49.00 -4.39
N GLY A 373 22.37 -47.86 -3.70
CA GLY A 373 21.56 -46.66 -3.94
C GLY A 373 20.52 -46.40 -2.84
N LEU A 374 19.53 -45.57 -3.14
CA LEU A 374 18.50 -45.15 -2.19
C LEU A 374 17.10 -45.35 -2.79
N ARG A 375 16.15 -45.79 -1.98
CA ARG A 375 14.73 -45.81 -2.29
C ARG A 375 14.00 -44.89 -1.32
N ALA A 376 13.38 -43.84 -1.86
CA ALA A 376 12.47 -42.96 -1.15
C ALA A 376 11.03 -43.33 -1.50
N GLU A 377 10.21 -43.64 -0.51
CA GLU A 377 8.84 -44.12 -0.70
C GLU A 377 7.84 -43.30 0.13
N ILE A 378 6.80 -42.81 -0.54
CA ILE A 378 5.64 -42.17 0.07
C ILE A 378 4.52 -43.21 0.13
N VAL A 379 4.03 -43.47 1.34
CA VAL A 379 2.89 -44.34 1.58
C VAL A 379 1.73 -43.51 2.10
N VAL A 380 0.61 -43.50 1.39
CA VAL A 380 -0.62 -42.82 1.79
C VAL A 380 -1.68 -43.86 2.14
N ARG A 381 -2.06 -43.92 3.40
CA ARG A 381 -3.13 -44.79 3.90
C ARG A 381 -4.51 -44.20 3.51
N PRO A 382 -5.52 -45.05 3.26
CA PRO A 382 -6.86 -44.60 2.88
C PRO A 382 -7.48 -43.63 3.88
#